data_AF-A6JHG2-F1
#
_entry.id   AF-A6JHG2-F1
#
_cell.length_a   1.000
_cell.length_b   1.000
_cell.length_c   1.000
_cell.angle_alpha   90.00
_cell.angle_beta   90.00
_cell.angle_gamma   90.00
#
_symmetry.space_group_name_H-M   'P 1'
#
loop_
_entity.id
_entity.type
_entity.pdbx_description
1 polymer ?
#
loop_
_entity_poly.entity_id
_entity_poly.type
_entity_poly.pdbx_seq_one_letter_code
_entity_poly.pdbx_strand_id
1 'polypeptide(L)'
;MRRPAGVSFAFGGKLVTFGLPSIPVQQVPQPCPRPVFISQVITESEFLTRSVVLQEALGSGNLLNYCQSKIQQASRPSEKTLWQFLKVTLEHDSRLKFLRLLGYSRDELQKKASRHTAKEASASSAFFDELIPQNMTPWEIPTTEDTDGLLSQALLLGELRSAVELCLKEERFADAIILAQAGDAELLKWTQERYLAKRRTKTSSVLPITQKEGGDGLALDGHVECSNMSGSIGTSLLTVPDGSLRVSFLPSTASSLCRKEELEGPNMLGARMEHEGGRELTSEARLCYVCSGSVERLVESWADSQQASSPVALQELMEQVTVLSRSLELLQGSHKMSPGPATTHRFTQYASLLAAQGSLAIAMSVLPSDCTQQLQPLPPEKTQKELPPEHQCLKDSFEALLQRCSLTATDLKTKRKLDEAAHRLECLYEKLCEGTLSPHVLAGLHEVARCVDAGSFEQGLAVHAQVVSCSSFSEVSSFMPVLKAVLTIAHKLQG
;
A
#
# COMPACT_ATOMS: atom_id res chain seq x y z
N MET A 1 44.49 24.70 -0.27
CA MET A 1 43.92 25.90 0.36
C MET A 1 43.02 25.44 1.50
N ARG A 2 43.17 25.96 2.72
CA ARG A 2 42.25 25.60 3.82
C ARG A 2 40.87 26.17 3.48
N ARG A 3 39.82 25.34 3.54
CA ARG A 3 38.44 25.80 3.32
C ARG A 3 38.03 26.66 4.54
N PRO A 4 37.73 27.96 4.37
CA PRO A 4 37.46 28.86 5.49
C PRO A 4 36.08 28.61 6.12
N ALA A 5 35.16 27.96 5.38
CA ALA A 5 33.83 27.59 5.81
C ALA A 5 33.39 26.26 5.17
N GLY A 6 32.39 25.63 5.76
CA GLY A 6 31.76 24.42 5.22
C GLY A 6 30.34 24.23 5.74
N VAL A 7 29.55 23.50 4.95
CA VAL A 7 28.16 23.16 5.24
C VAL A 7 27.91 21.70 4.85
N SER A 8 27.16 20.97 5.66
CA SER A 8 26.77 19.58 5.40
C SER A 8 25.40 19.28 6.01
N PHE A 9 24.55 18.56 5.27
CA PHE A 9 23.32 18.00 5.83
C PHE A 9 23.62 16.70 6.57
N ALA A 10 22.96 16.52 7.70
CA ALA A 10 23.00 15.32 8.51
C ALA A 10 21.57 14.79 8.73
N PHE A 11 21.49 13.53 9.14
CA PHE A 11 20.22 12.85 9.40
C PHE A 11 19.32 13.64 10.36
N GLY A 12 18.01 13.56 10.17
CA GLY A 12 17.06 14.30 10.99
C GLY A 12 16.82 15.75 10.53
N GLY A 13 17.17 16.10 9.29
CA GLY A 13 17.06 17.48 8.80
C GLY A 13 18.04 18.45 9.46
N LYS A 14 19.18 17.95 9.95
CA LYS A 14 20.20 18.77 10.62
C LYS A 14 21.12 19.39 9.58
N LEU A 15 21.46 20.66 9.73
CA LEU A 15 22.45 21.36 8.92
C LEU A 15 23.63 21.75 9.79
N VAL A 16 24.79 21.20 9.48
CA VAL A 16 26.05 21.47 10.17
C VAL A 16 26.82 22.51 9.39
N THR A 17 27.19 23.63 10.03
CA THR A 17 27.96 24.72 9.42
C THR A 17 29.14 25.12 10.30
N PHE A 18 30.25 25.51 9.67
CA PHE A 18 31.40 26.08 10.36
C PHE A 18 32.04 27.19 9.52
N GLY A 19 32.80 28.09 10.16
CA GLY A 19 33.50 29.16 9.46
C GLY A 19 32.65 30.39 9.15
N LEU A 20 31.54 30.57 9.86
CA LEU A 20 30.76 31.81 9.84
C LEU A 20 31.57 32.95 10.49
N PRO A 21 31.59 34.17 9.90
CA PRO A 21 32.34 35.29 10.47
C PRO A 21 31.78 35.62 11.85
N SER A 22 32.60 35.40 12.88
CA SER A 22 32.29 35.87 14.23
C SER A 22 32.30 37.41 14.21
N ILE A 23 31.37 38.00 14.95
CA ILE A 23 31.27 39.43 15.34
C ILE A 23 32.67 40.04 15.49
N PRO A 24 32.93 41.31 15.10
CA PRO A 24 34.25 41.92 15.22
C PRO A 24 34.73 41.89 16.68
N VAL A 25 35.64 40.96 17.00
CA VAL A 25 36.26 40.89 18.31
C VAL A 25 37.51 41.75 18.27
N GLN A 26 37.52 42.79 19.11
CA GLN A 26 38.71 43.57 19.41
C GLN A 26 39.87 42.67 19.84
N GLN A 27 41.06 43.11 19.44
CA GLN A 27 42.36 42.44 19.56
C GLN A 27 42.63 41.86 20.96
N VAL A 28 42.57 40.54 21.11
CA VAL A 28 43.21 39.81 22.22
C VAL A 28 43.80 38.51 21.67
N PRO A 29 45.07 38.15 22.00
CA PRO A 29 45.72 36.94 21.50
C PRO A 29 45.28 35.73 22.33
N GLN A 30 44.16 35.12 21.98
CA GLN A 30 43.69 33.85 22.57
C GLN A 30 43.36 32.86 21.44
N PRO A 31 43.48 31.52 21.66
CA PRO A 31 43.14 30.54 20.64
C PRO A 31 41.63 30.62 20.38
N CYS A 32 41.24 31.27 19.27
CA CYS A 32 39.83 31.45 18.96
C CYS A 32 39.18 30.08 18.73
N PRO A 33 38.18 29.68 19.55
CA PRO A 33 37.40 28.48 19.26
C PRO A 33 36.71 28.67 17.91
N ARG A 34 36.74 27.65 17.06
CA ARG A 34 36.01 27.63 15.79
C ARG A 34 34.65 26.99 16.03
N PRO A 35 33.57 27.77 16.24
CA PRO A 35 32.27 27.20 16.53
C PRO A 35 31.75 26.42 15.32
N VAL A 36 31.14 25.27 15.59
CA VAL A 36 30.31 24.51 14.67
C VAL A 36 28.87 24.73 15.07
N PHE A 37 28.02 25.13 14.12
CA PHE A 37 26.61 25.36 14.35
C PHE A 37 25.81 24.21 13.75
N ILE A 38 24.87 23.67 14.52
CA ILE A 38 23.92 22.65 14.06
C ILE A 38 22.54 23.27 14.13
N SER A 39 21.89 23.42 12.97
CA SER A 39 20.55 24.00 12.84
C SER A 39 19.56 22.96 12.35
N GLN A 40 18.31 23.03 12.80
CA GLN A 40 17.22 22.24 12.23
C GLN A 40 16.70 22.92 10.96
N VAL A 41 16.65 22.18 9.87
CA VAL A 41 16.03 22.61 8.61
C VAL A 41 14.70 21.87 8.47
N ILE A 42 13.64 22.63 8.24
CA ILE A 42 12.30 22.11 7.97
C ILE A 42 11.89 22.70 6.62
N THR A 43 11.66 21.83 5.65
CA THR A 43 11.16 22.24 4.32
C THR A 43 9.65 22.08 4.22
N GLU A 44 9.07 21.10 4.91
CA GLU A 44 7.65 20.73 4.84
C GLU A 44 6.93 21.05 6.17
N SER A 45 6.72 22.32 6.47
CA SER A 45 6.12 22.76 7.75
C SER A 45 4.65 22.34 7.92
N GLU A 46 3.85 22.41 6.85
CA GLU A 46 2.43 22.01 6.87
C GLU A 46 2.29 20.51 7.13
N PHE A 47 3.07 19.70 6.40
CA PHE A 47 3.14 18.26 6.57
C PHE A 47 3.44 17.87 8.02
N LEU A 48 4.49 18.46 8.61
CA LEU A 48 4.87 18.21 10.00
C LEU A 48 3.74 18.57 10.97
N THR A 49 3.14 19.75 10.80
CA THR A 49 2.07 20.23 11.67
C THR A 49 0.89 19.27 11.65
N ARG A 50 0.45 18.85 10.46
CA ARG A 50 -0.64 17.87 10.29
C ARG A 50 -0.31 16.51 10.90
N SER A 51 0.94 16.07 10.76
CA SER A 51 1.42 14.81 11.34
C SER A 51 1.37 14.82 12.87
N VAL A 52 1.75 15.94 13.50
CA VAL A 52 1.67 16.12 14.96
C VAL A 52 0.22 16.06 15.43
N VAL A 53 -0.68 16.80 14.77
CA VAL A 53 -2.12 16.82 15.12
C VAL A 53 -2.75 15.43 14.97
N LEU A 54 -2.41 14.70 13.89
CA LEU A 54 -2.86 13.31 13.72
C LEU A 54 -2.38 12.43 14.89
N GLN A 55 -1.12 12.57 15.29
CA GLN A 55 -0.57 11.73 16.35
C GLN A 55 -1.13 12.06 17.73
N GLU A 56 -1.44 13.32 18.00
CA GLU A 56 -2.16 13.74 19.20
C GLU A 56 -3.59 13.17 19.22
N ALA A 57 -4.28 13.16 18.08
CA ALA A 57 -5.61 12.57 17.97
C ALA A 57 -5.60 11.05 18.19
N LEU A 58 -4.56 10.35 17.73
CA LEU A 58 -4.36 8.93 17.98
C LEU A 58 -4.08 8.64 19.45
N GLY A 59 -3.18 9.40 20.09
CA GLY A 59 -2.82 9.22 21.49
C GLY A 59 -3.95 9.56 22.48
N SER A 60 -4.77 10.56 22.16
CA SER A 60 -5.93 10.96 22.98
C SER A 60 -7.19 10.15 22.72
N GLY A 61 -7.21 9.30 21.69
CA GLY A 61 -8.41 8.58 21.25
C GLY A 61 -9.47 9.47 20.61
N ASN A 62 -9.14 10.71 20.25
CA ASN A 62 -10.08 11.72 19.78
C ASN A 62 -10.25 11.74 18.24
N LEU A 63 -10.24 10.57 17.62
CA LEU A 63 -10.29 10.43 16.17
C LEU A 63 -11.64 10.86 15.56
N LEU A 64 -12.74 10.76 16.31
CA LEU A 64 -14.05 11.19 15.83
C LEU A 64 -14.10 12.71 15.58
N ASN A 65 -13.54 13.52 16.48
CA ASN A 65 -13.44 14.96 16.30
C ASN A 65 -12.42 15.32 15.23
N TYR A 66 -11.34 14.55 15.12
CA TYR A 66 -10.38 14.71 14.02
C TYR A 66 -11.06 14.53 12.66
N CYS A 67 -11.81 13.44 12.45
CA CYS A 67 -12.59 13.21 11.24
C CYS A 67 -13.61 14.32 10.99
N GLN A 68 -14.30 14.79 12.03
CA GLN A 68 -15.25 15.90 11.92
C GLN A 68 -14.59 17.20 11.43
N SER A 69 -13.39 17.51 11.92
CA SER A 69 -12.61 18.68 11.48
C SER A 69 -12.19 18.53 10.01
N LYS A 70 -11.74 17.34 9.61
CA LYS A 70 -11.39 17.03 8.21
C LYS A 70 -12.57 17.19 7.26
N ILE A 71 -13.79 16.78 7.65
CA ILE A 71 -15.00 16.98 6.85
C ILE A 71 -15.28 18.48 6.61
N GLN A 72 -15.03 19.33 7.61
CA GLN A 72 -15.24 20.78 7.49
C GLN A 72 -14.17 21.46 6.62
N GLN A 73 -12.93 21.00 6.71
CA GLN A 73 -11.79 21.56 5.97
C GLN A 73 -11.68 21.06 4.52
N ALA A 74 -12.26 19.88 4.22
CA ALA A 74 -12.22 19.29 2.90
C ALA A 74 -12.84 20.24 1.86
N SER A 75 -12.09 20.48 0.77
CA SER A 75 -12.54 21.38 -0.31
C SER A 75 -13.40 20.64 -1.33
N ARG A 76 -13.14 19.35 -1.56
CA ARG A 76 -13.79 18.55 -2.60
C ARG A 76 -14.99 17.77 -2.02
N PRO A 77 -16.13 17.71 -2.72
CA PRO A 77 -17.28 16.92 -2.26
C PRO A 77 -16.97 15.44 -2.04
N SER A 78 -16.21 14.82 -2.95
CA SER A 78 -15.80 13.41 -2.84
C SER A 78 -14.93 13.15 -1.61
N GLU A 79 -14.07 14.10 -1.24
CA GLU A 79 -13.24 14.03 -0.03
C GLU A 79 -14.09 14.15 1.24
N LYS A 80 -15.09 15.06 1.25
CA LYS A 80 -16.06 15.17 2.35
C LYS A 80 -16.81 13.85 2.56
N THR A 81 -17.29 13.24 1.48
CA THR A 81 -17.98 11.95 1.54
C THR A 81 -17.05 10.87 2.10
N LEU A 82 -15.81 10.77 1.61
CA LEU A 82 -14.84 9.80 2.12
C LEU A 82 -14.59 9.95 3.63
N TRP A 83 -14.39 11.17 4.11
CA TRP A 83 -14.22 11.44 5.54
C TRP A 83 -15.48 11.16 6.38
N GLN A 84 -16.68 11.37 5.83
CA GLN A 84 -17.93 10.96 6.49
C GLN A 84 -17.99 9.45 6.66
N PHE A 85 -17.61 8.69 5.62
CA PHE A 85 -17.55 7.23 5.68
C PHE A 85 -16.51 6.75 6.69
N LEU A 86 -15.29 7.31 6.66
CA LEU A 86 -14.24 7.00 7.64
C LEU A 86 -14.69 7.29 9.08
N LYS A 87 -15.37 8.41 9.32
CA LYS A 87 -15.94 8.71 10.63
C LYS A 87 -16.92 7.63 11.08
N VAL A 88 -17.81 7.19 10.20
CA VAL A 88 -18.79 6.13 10.50
C VAL A 88 -18.11 4.80 10.82
N THR A 89 -16.92 4.49 10.26
CA THR A 89 -16.17 3.27 10.63
C THR A 89 -15.76 3.25 12.11
N LEU A 90 -15.60 4.41 12.76
CA LEU A 90 -15.22 4.54 14.18
C LEU A 90 -16.41 4.52 15.15
N GLU A 91 -17.64 4.64 14.64
CA GLU A 91 -18.85 4.73 15.47
C GLU A 91 -19.55 3.38 15.63
N HIS A 92 -20.28 3.20 16.73
CA HIS A 92 -21.22 2.08 16.88
C HIS A 92 -22.40 2.22 15.89
N ASP A 93 -22.99 1.08 15.51
CA ASP A 93 -24.09 0.98 14.53
C ASP A 93 -23.76 1.61 13.16
N SER A 94 -22.52 1.42 12.72
CA SER A 94 -21.96 1.99 11.48
C SER A 94 -22.82 1.71 10.23
N ARG A 95 -23.42 0.51 10.13
CA ARG A 95 -24.25 0.09 9.00
C ARG A 95 -25.41 1.04 8.67
N LEU A 96 -26.25 1.36 9.66
CA LEU A 96 -27.41 2.23 9.43
C LEU A 96 -26.97 3.64 9.04
N LYS A 97 -25.83 4.08 9.55
CA LYS A 97 -25.25 5.38 9.22
C LYS A 97 -24.68 5.38 7.80
N PHE A 98 -24.01 4.31 7.36
CA PHE A 98 -23.60 4.15 5.96
C PHE A 98 -24.79 4.17 5.01
N LEU A 99 -25.87 3.44 5.31
CA LEU A 99 -27.09 3.45 4.49
C LEU A 99 -27.68 4.86 4.40
N ARG A 100 -27.73 5.63 5.51
CA ARG A 100 -28.17 7.03 5.47
C ARG A 100 -27.27 7.91 4.61
N LEU A 101 -25.94 7.75 4.68
CA LEU A 101 -24.99 8.49 3.84
C LEU A 101 -25.18 8.16 2.35
N LEU A 102 -25.57 6.93 2.02
CA LEU A 102 -25.91 6.49 0.66
C LEU A 102 -27.32 6.93 0.21
N GLY A 103 -28.10 7.61 1.07
CA GLY A 103 -29.45 8.08 0.77
C GLY A 103 -30.57 7.09 1.09
N TYR A 104 -30.26 5.97 1.76
CA TYR A 104 -31.26 5.00 2.22
C TYR A 104 -31.68 5.30 3.66
N SER A 105 -32.89 5.81 3.83
CA SER A 105 -33.52 5.99 5.14
C SER A 105 -34.74 5.08 5.30
N ARG A 106 -34.85 4.44 6.47
CA ARG A 106 -36.03 3.64 6.85
C ARG A 106 -37.30 4.48 6.85
N ASP A 107 -37.21 5.74 7.29
CA ASP A 107 -38.35 6.66 7.38
C ASP A 107 -38.86 7.06 5.99
N GLU A 108 -37.94 7.29 5.05
CA GLU A 108 -38.31 7.54 3.65
C GLU A 108 -38.95 6.32 3.00
N LEU A 109 -38.42 5.12 3.26
CA LEU A 109 -38.99 3.88 2.74
C LEU A 109 -40.40 3.68 3.29
N GLN A 110 -40.62 3.86 4.59
CA GLN A 110 -41.94 3.72 5.22
C GLN A 110 -42.95 4.76 4.68
N LYS A 111 -42.51 5.99 4.42
CA LYS A 111 -43.32 7.04 3.80
C LYS A 111 -43.63 6.76 2.32
N LYS A 112 -42.69 6.17 1.57
CA LYS A 112 -42.91 5.75 0.17
C LYS A 112 -43.83 4.53 0.11
N ALA A 113 -43.61 3.52 0.97
CA ALA A 113 -44.42 2.30 1.04
C ALA A 113 -45.88 2.58 1.42
N SER A 114 -46.11 3.42 2.43
CA SER A 114 -47.47 3.78 2.86
C SER A 114 -48.28 4.51 1.78
N ARG A 115 -47.63 5.28 0.89
CA ARG A 115 -48.30 5.91 -0.26
C ARG A 115 -48.75 4.90 -1.33
N HIS A 116 -48.05 3.78 -1.47
CA HIS A 116 -48.41 2.73 -2.41
C HIS A 116 -49.44 1.77 -1.82
N THR A 117 -49.30 1.38 -0.55
CA THR A 117 -50.26 0.48 0.12
C THR A 117 -51.58 1.17 0.47
N ALA A 118 -51.60 2.49 0.72
CA ALA A 118 -52.86 3.21 0.98
C ALA A 118 -53.82 3.27 -0.23
N LYS A 119 -53.33 3.02 -1.46
CA LYS A 119 -54.19 2.91 -2.65
C LYS A 119 -54.85 1.53 -2.80
N GLU A 120 -54.29 0.49 -2.19
CA GLU A 120 -54.77 -0.91 -2.31
C GLU A 120 -55.33 -1.49 -0.99
N ALA A 121 -55.08 -0.84 0.15
CA ALA A 121 -55.54 -1.28 1.46
C ALA A 121 -57.07 -1.31 1.62
N SER A 122 -57.83 -0.63 0.74
CA SER A 122 -59.29 -0.76 0.73
C SER A 122 -59.80 -2.07 0.10
N ALA A 123 -58.94 -2.86 -0.55
CA ALA A 123 -59.30 -4.13 -1.19
C ALA A 123 -58.54 -5.36 -0.64
N SER A 124 -57.38 -5.18 0.01
CA SER A 124 -56.49 -6.31 0.36
C SER A 124 -56.86 -7.09 1.62
N SER A 125 -57.55 -6.52 2.61
CA SER A 125 -57.84 -7.25 3.85
C SER A 125 -58.95 -8.28 3.69
N ALA A 126 -59.82 -8.14 2.70
CA ALA A 126 -60.90 -9.09 2.42
C ALA A 126 -60.44 -10.29 1.56
N PHE A 127 -59.33 -10.17 0.84
CA PHE A 127 -58.89 -11.20 -0.12
C PHE A 127 -58.40 -12.49 0.56
N PHE A 128 -57.71 -12.39 1.70
CA PHE A 128 -57.15 -13.57 2.38
C PHE A 128 -58.14 -14.23 3.36
N ASP A 129 -59.13 -13.50 3.88
CA ASP A 129 -60.17 -14.05 4.76
C ASP A 129 -61.14 -14.99 4.02
N GLU A 130 -61.24 -14.87 2.69
CA GLU A 130 -62.09 -15.70 1.83
C GLU A 130 -61.39 -16.99 1.32
N LEU A 131 -60.11 -17.20 1.66
CA LEU A 131 -59.32 -18.37 1.23
C LEU A 131 -59.44 -19.60 2.15
N ILE A 132 -60.35 -19.59 3.12
CA ILE A 132 -60.71 -20.80 3.87
C ILE A 132 -61.56 -21.67 2.93
N PRO A 133 -61.13 -22.89 2.56
CA PRO A 133 -61.82 -23.68 1.56
C PRO A 133 -63.23 -24.07 2.03
N GLN A 134 -64.24 -23.35 1.55
CA GLN A 134 -65.64 -23.73 1.69
C GLN A 134 -66.04 -24.58 0.49
N ASN A 135 -66.37 -25.85 0.74
CA ASN A 135 -66.72 -26.90 -0.22
C ASN A 135 -65.60 -27.35 -1.17
N MET A 136 -64.86 -28.38 -0.74
CA MET A 136 -64.09 -29.24 -1.65
C MET A 136 -65.06 -30.19 -2.36
N THR A 137 -65.38 -29.91 -3.62
CA THR A 137 -65.95 -30.93 -4.53
C THR A 137 -64.96 -32.10 -4.65
N PRO A 138 -65.43 -33.35 -4.87
CA PRO A 138 -64.54 -34.48 -5.13
C PRO A 138 -63.57 -34.13 -6.25
N TRP A 139 -62.28 -34.09 -5.93
CA TRP A 139 -61.23 -33.68 -6.86
C TRP A 139 -60.79 -34.93 -7.64
N GLU A 140 -61.02 -34.94 -8.95
CA GLU A 140 -60.47 -35.98 -9.84
C GLU A 140 -59.02 -35.64 -10.16
N ILE A 141 -58.11 -36.61 -9.98
CA ILE A 141 -56.71 -36.43 -10.37
C ILE A 141 -56.65 -36.56 -11.89
N PRO A 142 -56.30 -35.49 -12.64
CA PRO A 142 -56.21 -35.57 -14.09
C PRO A 142 -55.14 -36.59 -14.48
N THR A 143 -55.47 -37.54 -15.35
CA THR A 143 -54.50 -38.44 -16.00
C THR A 143 -54.42 -38.19 -17.51
N THR A 144 -54.86 -37.01 -17.94
CA THR A 144 -54.86 -36.55 -19.32
C THR A 144 -53.43 -36.31 -19.83
N GLU A 145 -53.25 -36.27 -21.16
CA GLU A 145 -51.92 -36.01 -21.78
C GLU A 145 -51.54 -34.51 -21.77
N ASP A 146 -52.37 -33.67 -21.17
CA ASP A 146 -52.13 -32.25 -20.97
C ASP A 146 -51.15 -31.99 -19.81
N THR A 147 -50.77 -30.74 -19.63
CA THR A 147 -49.75 -30.34 -18.64
C THR A 147 -50.16 -30.68 -17.21
N ASP A 148 -51.45 -30.58 -16.87
CA ASP A 148 -51.98 -30.95 -15.56
C ASP A 148 -51.98 -32.46 -15.31
N GLY A 149 -52.29 -33.26 -16.33
CA GLY A 149 -52.23 -34.72 -16.23
C GLY A 149 -50.80 -35.25 -16.19
N LEU A 150 -49.88 -34.68 -16.97
CA LEU A 150 -48.44 -35.00 -16.90
C LEU A 150 -47.83 -34.58 -15.56
N LEU A 151 -48.25 -33.42 -15.01
CA LEU A 151 -47.83 -32.97 -13.69
C LEU A 151 -48.34 -33.91 -12.60
N SER A 152 -49.62 -34.29 -12.67
CA SER A 152 -50.23 -35.24 -11.73
C SER A 152 -49.55 -36.61 -11.79
N GLN A 153 -49.23 -37.11 -12.98
CA GLN A 153 -48.46 -38.35 -13.16
C GLN A 153 -47.04 -38.25 -12.58
N ALA A 154 -46.32 -37.16 -12.83
CA ALA A 154 -44.98 -36.95 -12.26
C ALA A 154 -45.01 -36.93 -10.72
N LEU A 155 -46.03 -36.29 -10.12
CA LEU A 155 -46.21 -36.26 -8.66
C LEU A 155 -46.59 -37.65 -8.11
N LEU A 156 -47.46 -38.39 -8.79
CA LEU A 156 -47.84 -39.75 -8.40
C LEU A 156 -46.68 -40.75 -8.48
N LEU A 157 -45.75 -40.55 -9.42
CA LEU A 157 -44.53 -41.35 -9.58
C LEU A 157 -43.39 -40.92 -8.63
N GLY A 158 -43.56 -39.83 -7.87
CA GLY A 158 -42.55 -39.29 -6.96
C GLY A 158 -41.43 -38.51 -7.65
N GLU A 159 -41.57 -38.21 -8.95
CA GLU A 159 -40.58 -37.50 -9.76
C GLU A 159 -40.72 -35.97 -9.61
N LEU A 160 -40.40 -35.47 -8.40
CA LEU A 160 -40.52 -34.05 -8.05
C LEU A 160 -39.69 -33.13 -8.98
N ARG A 161 -38.51 -33.58 -9.41
CA ARG A 161 -37.63 -32.79 -10.31
C ARG A 161 -38.30 -32.52 -11.65
N SER A 162 -38.90 -33.55 -12.26
CA SER A 162 -39.60 -33.43 -13.53
C SER A 162 -40.87 -32.59 -13.40
N ALA A 163 -41.60 -32.71 -12.28
CA ALA A 163 -42.76 -31.87 -11.98
C ALA A 163 -42.38 -30.38 -11.89
N VAL A 164 -41.30 -30.05 -11.18
CA VAL A 164 -40.78 -28.68 -11.06
C VAL A 164 -40.31 -28.14 -12.41
N GLU A 165 -39.62 -28.95 -13.21
CA GLU A 165 -39.20 -28.58 -14.57
C GLU A 165 -40.38 -28.24 -15.48
N LEU A 166 -41.45 -29.03 -15.41
CA LEU A 166 -42.68 -28.79 -16.15
C LEU A 166 -43.36 -27.49 -15.69
N CYS A 167 -43.46 -27.25 -14.38
CA CYS A 167 -43.99 -25.99 -13.84
C CYS A 167 -43.15 -24.76 -14.26
N LEU A 168 -41.82 -24.87 -14.31
CA LEU A 168 -40.95 -23.79 -14.79
C LEU A 168 -41.12 -23.52 -16.28
N LYS A 169 -41.35 -24.57 -17.08
CA LYS A 169 -41.56 -24.47 -18.54
C LYS A 169 -42.89 -23.81 -18.88
N GLU A 170 -43.94 -24.13 -18.12
CA GLU A 170 -45.29 -23.58 -18.26
C GLU A 170 -45.50 -22.26 -17.50
N GLU A 171 -44.43 -21.64 -17.00
CA GLU A 171 -44.45 -20.37 -16.25
C GLU A 171 -45.30 -20.39 -14.96
N ARG A 172 -45.61 -21.57 -14.42
CA ARG A 172 -46.30 -21.81 -13.14
C ARG A 172 -45.30 -21.72 -11.98
N PHE A 173 -44.71 -20.55 -11.79
CA PHE A 173 -43.60 -20.36 -10.86
C PHE A 173 -43.96 -20.56 -9.38
N ALA A 174 -45.19 -20.23 -8.98
CA ALA A 174 -45.67 -20.46 -7.61
C ALA A 174 -45.69 -21.97 -7.30
N ASP A 175 -46.28 -22.76 -8.20
CA ASP A 175 -46.34 -24.22 -8.08
C ASP A 175 -44.93 -24.83 -8.10
N ALA A 176 -44.05 -24.35 -8.98
CA ALA A 176 -42.65 -24.79 -9.02
C ALA A 176 -41.92 -24.59 -7.68
N ILE A 177 -42.07 -23.41 -7.05
CA ILE A 177 -41.41 -23.10 -5.78
C ILE A 177 -42.04 -23.91 -4.63
N ILE A 178 -43.37 -24.05 -4.60
CA ILE A 178 -44.07 -24.85 -3.58
C ILE A 178 -43.67 -26.33 -3.68
N LEU A 179 -43.60 -26.89 -4.89
CA LEU A 179 -43.16 -28.26 -5.12
C LEU A 179 -41.68 -28.45 -4.78
N ALA A 180 -40.82 -27.50 -5.13
CA ALA A 180 -39.39 -27.58 -4.80
C ALA A 180 -39.12 -27.49 -3.29
N GLN A 181 -39.96 -26.76 -2.53
CA GLN A 181 -39.89 -26.71 -1.06
C GLN A 181 -40.22 -28.06 -0.41
N ALA A 182 -41.06 -28.89 -1.05
CA ALA A 182 -41.38 -30.24 -0.60
C ALA A 182 -40.29 -31.27 -0.97
N GLY A 183 -39.33 -30.88 -1.83
CA GLY A 183 -38.17 -31.69 -2.20
C GLY A 183 -36.94 -31.44 -1.32
N ASP A 184 -35.76 -31.57 -1.93
CA ASP A 184 -34.46 -31.33 -1.32
C ASP A 184 -33.99 -29.87 -1.48
N ALA A 185 -33.09 -29.44 -0.59
CA ALA A 185 -32.56 -28.07 -0.58
C ALA A 185 -31.85 -27.70 -1.89
N GLU A 186 -31.22 -28.67 -2.55
CA GLU A 186 -30.59 -28.51 -3.87
C GLU A 186 -31.63 -28.21 -4.97
N LEU A 187 -32.76 -28.92 -4.98
CA LEU A 187 -33.84 -28.67 -5.94
C LEU A 187 -34.49 -27.30 -5.71
N LEU A 188 -34.68 -26.88 -4.47
CA LEU A 188 -35.18 -25.55 -4.14
C LEU A 188 -34.24 -24.45 -4.66
N LYS A 189 -32.94 -24.56 -4.37
CA LYS A 189 -31.92 -23.62 -4.85
C LYS A 189 -31.90 -23.55 -6.38
N TRP A 190 -31.86 -24.70 -7.04
CA TRP A 190 -31.87 -24.80 -8.51
C TRP A 190 -33.13 -24.17 -9.13
N THR A 191 -34.29 -24.35 -8.49
CA THR A 191 -35.57 -23.77 -8.94
C THR A 191 -35.59 -22.25 -8.79
N GLN A 192 -35.10 -21.74 -7.65
CA GLN A 192 -34.98 -20.31 -7.39
C GLN A 192 -34.03 -19.64 -8.39
N GLU A 193 -32.87 -20.25 -8.68
CA GLU A 193 -31.90 -19.75 -9.66
C GLU A 193 -32.52 -19.66 -11.07
N ARG A 194 -33.21 -20.73 -11.51
CA ARG A 194 -33.91 -20.74 -12.81
C ARG A 194 -35.05 -19.72 -12.87
N TYR A 195 -35.82 -19.56 -11.80
CA TYR A 195 -36.86 -18.53 -11.70
C TYR A 195 -36.26 -17.13 -11.86
N LEU A 196 -35.21 -16.80 -11.11
CA LEU A 196 -34.54 -15.50 -11.14
C LEU A 196 -33.86 -15.22 -12.50
N ALA A 197 -33.29 -16.26 -13.13
CA ALA A 197 -32.71 -16.15 -14.47
C ALA A 197 -33.77 -15.83 -15.53
N LYS A 198 -34.98 -16.42 -15.42
CA LYS A 198 -36.08 -16.24 -16.36
C LYS A 198 -36.86 -14.93 -16.11
N ARG A 199 -37.05 -14.54 -14.85
CA ARG A 199 -37.81 -13.35 -14.41
C ARG A 199 -36.89 -12.19 -13.99
N ARG A 200 -35.82 -11.92 -14.75
CA ARG A 200 -34.90 -10.79 -14.52
C ARG A 200 -35.64 -9.44 -14.46
N THR A 201 -36.02 -9.01 -13.27
CA THR A 201 -36.45 -7.64 -12.97
C THR A 201 -35.33 -6.90 -12.25
N LYS A 202 -35.39 -5.56 -12.19
CA LYS A 202 -34.39 -4.73 -11.47
C LYS A 202 -34.31 -5.06 -9.96
N THR A 203 -35.35 -5.68 -9.39
CA THR A 203 -35.38 -6.17 -8.00
C THR A 203 -34.93 -7.64 -7.88
N SER A 204 -35.05 -8.43 -8.96
CA SER A 204 -34.59 -9.81 -9.04
C SER A 204 -33.07 -9.97 -8.94
N SER A 205 -32.29 -8.91 -9.19
CA SER A 205 -30.84 -8.91 -8.95
C SER A 205 -30.45 -8.86 -7.47
N VAL A 206 -31.39 -8.50 -6.59
CA VAL A 206 -31.17 -8.32 -5.15
C VAL A 206 -31.60 -9.55 -4.33
N LEU A 207 -32.65 -10.25 -4.78
CA LEU A 207 -33.17 -11.46 -4.16
C LEU A 207 -32.14 -12.60 -3.94
N PRO A 208 -31.26 -12.96 -4.90
CA PRO A 208 -30.28 -14.02 -4.67
C PRO A 208 -29.28 -13.70 -3.55
N ILE A 209 -29.07 -12.42 -3.24
CA ILE A 209 -28.22 -11.97 -2.13
C ILE A 209 -28.87 -12.30 -0.77
N THR A 210 -30.20 -12.25 -0.69
CA THR A 210 -30.95 -12.53 0.55
C THR A 210 -31.16 -14.01 0.87
N GLN A 211 -30.92 -14.91 -0.11
CA GLN A 211 -31.23 -16.34 0.00
C GLN A 211 -30.01 -17.21 0.38
N LYS A 212 -28.80 -16.65 0.47
CA LYS A 212 -27.58 -17.44 0.62
C LYS A 212 -27.25 -17.75 2.09
N GLU A 213 -27.79 -18.85 2.61
CA GLU A 213 -27.29 -19.53 3.81
C GLU A 213 -26.20 -20.54 3.39
N GLY A 214 -24.94 -20.12 3.31
CA GLY A 214 -23.80 -21.05 3.18
C GLY A 214 -22.87 -20.82 1.99
N GLY A 215 -21.66 -20.36 2.30
CA GLY A 215 -20.40 -21.11 2.12
C GLY A 215 -19.89 -21.54 0.74
N ASP A 216 -20.56 -21.30 -0.39
CA ASP A 216 -19.96 -21.64 -1.69
C ASP A 216 -20.08 -20.53 -2.72
N GLY A 217 -18.92 -19.97 -3.09
CA GLY A 217 -18.72 -18.81 -3.94
C GLY A 217 -19.01 -19.11 -5.41
N LEU A 218 -20.23 -18.85 -5.87
CA LEU A 218 -20.44 -18.42 -7.24
C LEU A 218 -20.35 -16.90 -7.27
N ALA A 219 -19.27 -16.44 -7.89
CA ALA A 219 -18.97 -15.05 -8.16
C ALA A 219 -20.22 -14.35 -8.72
N LEU A 220 -20.57 -13.21 -8.13
CA LEU A 220 -21.36 -12.18 -8.79
C LEU A 220 -20.49 -11.52 -9.88
N ASP A 221 -19.93 -12.34 -10.78
CA ASP A 221 -19.28 -11.89 -11.99
C ASP A 221 -20.39 -11.42 -12.93
N GLY A 222 -20.67 -10.11 -12.91
CA GLY A 222 -21.02 -9.43 -14.14
C GLY A 222 -22.30 -8.60 -14.22
N HIS A 223 -23.13 -8.41 -13.19
CA HIS A 223 -24.44 -7.75 -13.45
C HIS A 223 -24.96 -6.75 -12.41
N VAL A 224 -24.07 -5.98 -11.80
CA VAL A 224 -24.46 -4.70 -11.18
C VAL A 224 -23.89 -3.58 -12.04
N GLU A 225 -24.76 -2.75 -12.62
CA GLU A 225 -24.34 -1.57 -13.38
C GLU A 225 -23.65 -0.58 -12.42
N CYS A 226 -22.41 -0.19 -12.74
CA CYS A 226 -21.62 0.77 -11.96
C CYS A 226 -22.25 2.18 -11.89
N SER A 227 -23.29 2.45 -12.69
CA SER A 227 -24.01 3.72 -12.76
C SER A 227 -24.89 4.02 -11.54
N ASN A 228 -25.22 3.03 -10.69
CA ASN A 228 -26.00 3.23 -9.46
C ASN A 228 -25.23 2.81 -8.19
N MET A 229 -24.14 3.52 -7.90
CA MET A 229 -23.23 3.28 -6.77
C MET A 229 -23.94 3.11 -5.41
N SER A 230 -24.93 3.96 -5.10
CA SER A 230 -25.69 3.85 -3.86
C SER A 230 -26.46 2.53 -3.78
N GLY A 231 -27.07 2.11 -4.90
CA GLY A 231 -27.71 0.82 -5.05
C GLY A 231 -26.74 -0.33 -4.82
N SER A 232 -25.56 -0.28 -5.43
CA SER A 232 -24.54 -1.35 -5.41
C SER A 232 -23.87 -1.55 -4.05
N ILE A 233 -23.55 -0.46 -3.34
CA ILE A 233 -23.05 -0.54 -1.97
C ILE A 233 -24.20 -0.96 -1.04
N GLY A 234 -25.40 -0.38 -1.23
CA GLY A 234 -26.61 -0.71 -0.48
C GLY A 234 -27.01 -2.18 -0.57
N THR A 235 -26.87 -2.82 -1.74
CA THR A 235 -27.15 -4.24 -1.95
C THR A 235 -26.10 -5.15 -1.33
N SER A 236 -24.83 -4.75 -1.36
CA SER A 236 -23.75 -5.45 -0.65
C SER A 236 -23.89 -5.37 0.88
N LEU A 237 -24.71 -4.44 1.41
CA LEU A 237 -25.03 -4.22 2.83
C LEU A 237 -26.28 -4.98 3.32
N LEU A 238 -26.92 -5.81 2.48
CA LEU A 238 -28.22 -6.43 2.79
C LEU A 238 -28.15 -7.59 3.80
N THR A 239 -29.25 -7.75 4.52
CA THR A 239 -29.43 -8.57 5.73
C THR A 239 -30.14 -9.89 5.40
N VAL A 240 -29.71 -11.00 6.02
CA VAL A 240 -30.39 -12.31 5.99
C VAL A 240 -31.68 -12.33 6.83
N PRO A 241 -32.63 -13.25 6.56
CA PRO A 241 -34.00 -13.22 7.07
C PRO A 241 -34.20 -13.67 8.53
N ASP A 242 -33.20 -14.16 9.24
CA ASP A 242 -33.35 -14.69 10.61
C ASP A 242 -33.27 -13.63 11.72
N GLY A 243 -33.08 -12.35 11.36
CA GLY A 243 -32.88 -11.27 12.33
C GLY A 243 -31.55 -11.35 13.08
N SER A 244 -30.71 -12.36 12.84
CA SER A 244 -29.32 -12.39 13.25
C SER A 244 -28.52 -11.52 12.28
N LEU A 245 -28.00 -10.42 12.81
CA LEU A 245 -27.20 -9.45 12.08
C LEU A 245 -25.86 -10.08 11.66
N ARG A 246 -25.82 -10.72 10.49
CA ARG A 246 -24.55 -11.09 9.84
C ARG A 246 -24.37 -10.19 8.63
N VAL A 247 -23.58 -9.14 8.82
CA VAL A 247 -23.35 -8.09 7.83
C VAL A 247 -21.90 -8.18 7.39
N SER A 248 -21.70 -8.26 6.09
CA SER A 248 -20.46 -8.19 5.30
C SER A 248 -19.68 -6.86 5.41
N PHE A 249 -19.88 -6.12 6.50
CA PHE A 249 -19.16 -4.89 6.78
C PHE A 249 -18.90 -4.82 8.27
N LEU A 250 -17.70 -5.27 8.63
CA LEU A 250 -17.10 -5.21 9.96
C LEU A 250 -17.86 -6.02 11.03
N PRO A 251 -17.21 -7.02 11.67
CA PRO A 251 -17.91 -8.00 12.47
C PRO A 251 -18.43 -7.38 13.78
N SER A 252 -19.75 -7.24 13.90
CA SER A 252 -20.38 -7.30 15.22
C SER A 252 -20.64 -8.77 15.53
N THR A 253 -19.73 -9.34 16.32
CA THR A 253 -19.83 -10.65 17.00
C THR A 253 -19.81 -11.93 16.15
N ALA A 254 -18.81 -12.77 16.48
CA ALA A 254 -18.75 -14.25 16.39
C ALA A 254 -18.16 -14.96 15.12
N SER A 255 -17.16 -15.80 15.43
CA SER A 255 -16.57 -16.93 14.69
C SER A 255 -15.48 -16.66 13.63
N SER A 256 -14.40 -17.42 13.74
CA SER A 256 -13.11 -17.24 13.06
C SER A 256 -13.02 -17.80 11.64
N LEU A 257 -14.07 -18.46 11.15
CA LEU A 257 -14.06 -19.14 9.84
C LEU A 257 -14.77 -18.35 8.71
N CYS A 258 -15.68 -17.43 9.02
CA CYS A 258 -16.36 -16.55 8.03
C CYS A 258 -15.54 -15.32 7.62
N ARG A 259 -14.21 -15.39 7.68
CA ARG A 259 -13.34 -14.20 7.72
C ARG A 259 -12.73 -13.78 6.37
N LYS A 260 -12.83 -14.60 5.32
CA LYS A 260 -12.14 -14.34 4.03
C LYS A 260 -13.09 -13.95 2.88
N GLU A 261 -14.18 -14.68 2.68
CA GLU A 261 -15.07 -14.47 1.51
C GLU A 261 -16.04 -13.28 1.67
N GLU A 262 -16.42 -12.92 2.90
CA GLU A 262 -17.41 -11.86 3.16
C GLU A 262 -16.87 -10.43 2.92
N LEU A 263 -15.55 -10.22 2.93
CA LEU A 263 -14.89 -8.93 2.63
C LEU A 263 -14.59 -8.74 1.12
N GLU A 264 -14.77 -9.77 0.28
CA GLU A 264 -14.41 -9.72 -1.14
C GLU A 264 -15.41 -8.93 -1.99
N GLY A 265 -16.71 -8.94 -1.66
CA GLY A 265 -17.75 -8.30 -2.47
C GLY A 265 -17.50 -6.81 -2.79
N PRO A 266 -17.33 -5.92 -1.78
CA PRO A 266 -17.08 -4.51 -2.02
C PRO A 266 -15.67 -4.26 -2.57
N ASN A 267 -14.69 -5.11 -2.25
CA ASN A 267 -13.35 -5.04 -2.83
C ASN A 267 -13.36 -5.33 -4.34
N MET A 268 -14.13 -6.33 -4.77
CA MET A 268 -14.30 -6.67 -6.18
C MET A 268 -15.09 -5.61 -6.92
N LEU A 269 -16.12 -5.01 -6.28
CA LEU A 269 -16.84 -3.88 -6.85
C LEU A 269 -15.92 -2.65 -7.03
N GLY A 270 -15.10 -2.33 -6.03
CA GLY A 270 -14.10 -1.27 -6.13
C GLY A 270 -13.12 -1.49 -7.28
N ALA A 271 -12.55 -2.70 -7.38
CA ALA A 271 -11.62 -3.05 -8.47
C ALA A 271 -12.28 -2.96 -9.86
N ARG A 272 -13.54 -3.39 -9.97
CA ARG A 272 -14.32 -3.25 -11.21
C ARG A 272 -14.61 -1.80 -11.55
N MET A 273 -14.91 -0.95 -10.56
CA MET A 273 -15.14 0.48 -10.78
C MET A 273 -13.89 1.21 -11.28
N GLU A 274 -12.70 0.84 -10.78
CA GLU A 274 -11.44 1.37 -11.29
C GLU A 274 -11.16 0.93 -12.73
N HIS A 275 -11.50 -0.33 -13.05
CA HIS A 275 -11.29 -0.88 -14.39
C HIS A 275 -12.31 -0.35 -15.42
N GLU A 276 -13.59 -0.25 -15.06
CA GLU A 276 -14.69 0.12 -15.96
C GLU A 276 -14.93 1.65 -16.03
N GLY A 277 -14.61 2.39 -14.96
CA GLY A 277 -15.03 3.80 -14.79
C GLY A 277 -13.95 4.88 -14.96
N GLY A 278 -12.69 4.50 -15.13
CA GLY A 278 -11.57 5.45 -15.22
C GLY A 278 -11.49 6.41 -14.02
N ARG A 279 -11.11 7.67 -14.25
CA ARG A 279 -10.87 8.68 -13.18
C ARG A 279 -12.13 9.18 -12.46
N GLU A 280 -13.30 9.00 -13.07
CA GLU A 280 -14.57 9.51 -12.52
C GLU A 280 -15.14 8.60 -11.42
N LEU A 281 -14.85 7.29 -11.47
CA LEU A 281 -15.29 6.32 -10.45
C LEU A 281 -14.21 5.98 -9.41
N THR A 282 -13.03 6.63 -9.45
CA THR A 282 -11.97 6.37 -8.48
C THR A 282 -12.35 6.80 -7.07
N SER A 283 -13.09 7.90 -6.91
CA SER A 283 -13.62 8.33 -5.61
C SER A 283 -14.60 7.32 -5.01
N GLU A 284 -15.41 6.74 -5.87
CA GLU A 284 -16.44 5.76 -5.60
C GLU A 284 -15.78 4.44 -5.18
N ALA A 285 -14.79 3.95 -5.94
CA ALA A 285 -14.02 2.76 -5.58
C ALA A 285 -13.36 2.88 -4.20
N ARG A 286 -12.84 4.06 -3.84
CA ARG A 286 -12.27 4.33 -2.51
C ARG A 286 -13.30 4.21 -1.39
N LEU A 287 -14.55 4.61 -1.64
CA LEU A 287 -15.64 4.38 -0.67
C LEU A 287 -15.88 2.89 -0.46
N CYS A 288 -15.83 2.08 -1.53
CA CYS A 288 -15.95 0.62 -1.42
C CYS A 288 -14.83 0.01 -0.57
N TYR A 289 -13.58 0.47 -0.74
CA TYR A 289 -12.44 0.01 0.06
C TYR A 289 -12.51 0.44 1.53
N VAL A 290 -12.98 1.66 1.80
CA VAL A 290 -13.23 2.13 3.18
C VAL A 290 -14.33 1.33 3.83
N CYS A 291 -15.43 1.06 3.11
CA CYS A 291 -16.49 0.24 3.65
C CYS A 291 -15.93 -1.16 3.98
N SER A 292 -15.24 -1.82 3.05
CA SER A 292 -14.77 -3.20 3.24
C SER A 292 -13.67 -3.35 4.28
N GLY A 293 -13.06 -2.23 4.72
CA GLY A 293 -11.91 -2.27 5.60
C GLY A 293 -10.63 -2.71 4.89
N SER A 294 -10.59 -2.67 3.56
CA SER A 294 -9.39 -3.04 2.80
C SER A 294 -8.42 -1.88 2.71
N VAL A 295 -7.53 -1.79 3.70
CA VAL A 295 -6.46 -0.78 3.74
C VAL A 295 -5.51 -0.91 2.55
N GLU A 296 -5.15 -2.14 2.16
CA GLU A 296 -4.20 -2.38 1.07
C GLU A 296 -4.73 -1.86 -0.27
N ARG A 297 -6.00 -2.17 -0.61
CA ARG A 297 -6.61 -1.70 -1.86
C ARG A 297 -6.81 -0.18 -1.87
N LEU A 298 -7.11 0.41 -0.71
CA LEU A 298 -7.18 1.86 -0.58
C LEU A 298 -5.82 2.51 -0.91
N VAL A 299 -4.71 1.91 -0.47
CA VAL A 299 -3.35 2.40 -0.76
C VAL A 299 -2.97 2.18 -2.22
N GLU A 300 -3.30 1.03 -2.81
CA GLU A 300 -3.07 0.73 -4.24
C GLU A 300 -3.82 1.73 -5.13
N SER A 301 -5.10 2.00 -4.85
CA SER A 301 -5.93 2.99 -5.59
C SER A 301 -5.40 4.42 -5.59
N TRP A 302 -4.52 4.73 -4.63
CA TRP A 302 -3.89 6.04 -4.55
C TRP A 302 -2.66 6.14 -5.44
N ALA A 303 -1.93 5.04 -5.63
CA ALA A 303 -0.70 5.02 -6.44
C ALA A 303 -0.94 5.43 -7.90
N ASP A 304 -2.13 5.13 -8.43
CA ASP A 304 -2.52 5.45 -9.81
C ASP A 304 -2.99 6.92 -9.98
N SER A 305 -3.05 7.70 -8.90
CA SER A 305 -3.50 9.10 -8.93
C SER A 305 -2.36 10.07 -9.21
N GLN A 306 -2.58 11.07 -10.07
CA GLN A 306 -1.59 12.09 -10.48
C GLN A 306 -0.96 12.89 -9.32
N GLN A 307 -1.55 12.86 -8.12
CA GLN A 307 -1.08 13.59 -6.94
C GLN A 307 -0.13 12.75 -6.04
N ALA A 308 0.17 11.50 -6.39
CA ALA A 308 0.84 10.51 -5.53
C ALA A 308 2.29 10.86 -5.09
N SER A 309 2.86 11.95 -5.59
CA SER A 309 4.27 12.30 -5.34
C SER A 309 4.47 13.47 -4.38
N SER A 310 3.41 14.18 -3.95
CA SER A 310 3.57 15.33 -3.05
C SER A 310 3.53 14.92 -1.56
N PRO A 311 4.30 15.61 -0.68
CA PRO A 311 4.31 15.32 0.75
C PRO A 311 2.93 15.54 1.39
N VAL A 312 2.19 16.54 0.95
CA VAL A 312 0.83 16.84 1.41
C VAL A 312 -0.16 15.73 1.00
N ALA A 313 -0.06 15.21 -0.23
CA ALA A 313 -0.91 14.10 -0.66
C ALA A 313 -0.58 12.80 0.09
N LEU A 314 0.70 12.56 0.40
CA LEU A 314 1.11 11.44 1.24
C LEU A 314 0.54 11.57 2.66
N GLN A 315 0.55 12.78 3.24
CA GLN A 315 -0.11 13.04 4.52
C GLN A 315 -1.61 12.75 4.45
N GLU A 316 -2.31 13.15 3.38
CA GLU A 316 -3.74 12.88 3.22
C GLU A 316 -4.05 11.38 3.18
N LEU A 317 -3.26 10.60 2.42
CA LEU A 317 -3.39 9.15 2.40
C LEU A 317 -3.16 8.56 3.80
N MET A 318 -2.12 9.02 4.50
CA MET A 318 -1.76 8.45 5.79
C MET A 318 -2.77 8.78 6.88
N GLU A 319 -3.40 9.95 6.84
CA GLU A 319 -4.53 10.27 7.72
C GLU A 319 -5.70 9.28 7.50
N GLN A 320 -6.06 8.99 6.24
CA GLN A 320 -7.16 8.07 5.91
C GLN A 320 -6.84 6.62 6.30
N VAL A 321 -5.66 6.14 5.93
CA VAL A 321 -5.18 4.78 6.20
C VAL A 321 -5.05 4.53 7.69
N THR A 322 -4.54 5.50 8.45
CA THR A 322 -4.35 5.35 9.90
C THR A 322 -5.69 5.35 10.64
N VAL A 323 -6.64 6.19 10.21
CA VAL A 323 -8.01 6.20 10.77
C VAL A 323 -8.71 4.86 10.50
N LEU A 324 -8.64 4.35 9.26
CA LEU A 324 -9.25 3.08 8.89
C LEU A 324 -8.58 1.90 9.62
N SER A 325 -7.25 1.89 9.70
CA SER A 325 -6.51 0.86 10.44
C SER A 325 -6.91 0.86 11.92
N ARG A 326 -7.06 2.05 12.51
CA ARG A 326 -7.46 2.17 13.91
C ARG A 326 -8.90 1.74 14.17
N SER A 327 -9.83 2.02 13.26
CA SER A 327 -11.21 1.52 13.39
C SER A 327 -11.26 0.00 13.33
N LEU A 328 -10.47 -0.62 12.46
CA LEU A 328 -10.32 -2.07 12.37
C LEU A 328 -9.72 -2.68 13.65
N GLU A 329 -8.70 -2.06 14.22
CA GLU A 329 -8.10 -2.50 15.49
C GLU A 329 -9.10 -2.49 16.65
N LEU A 330 -9.92 -1.44 16.75
CA LEU A 330 -10.95 -1.31 17.78
C LEU A 330 -12.02 -2.41 17.67
N LEU A 331 -12.28 -2.89 16.46
CA LEU A 331 -13.27 -3.93 16.18
C LEU A 331 -12.72 -5.35 16.35
N GLN A 332 -11.46 -5.60 16.00
CA GLN A 332 -10.90 -6.95 15.92
C GLN A 332 -10.35 -7.50 17.23
N GLY A 333 -10.04 -6.64 18.21
CA GLY A 333 -9.59 -7.04 19.56
C GLY A 333 -8.28 -7.88 19.57
N SER A 334 -7.17 -7.29 20.01
CA SER A 334 -5.83 -7.92 20.19
C SER A 334 -5.19 -8.66 19.00
N HIS A 335 -5.90 -8.91 17.89
CA HIS A 335 -5.33 -9.48 16.67
C HIS A 335 -4.81 -8.35 15.77
N LYS A 336 -3.52 -8.02 15.89
CA LYS A 336 -2.87 -7.00 15.07
C LYS A 336 -2.81 -7.48 13.62
N MET A 337 -3.57 -6.85 12.72
CA MET A 337 -3.51 -7.13 11.29
C MET A 337 -2.15 -6.67 10.75
N SER A 338 -1.40 -7.56 10.09
CA SER A 338 -0.15 -7.19 9.44
C SER A 338 -0.46 -6.32 8.21
N PRO A 339 0.14 -5.13 8.07
CA PRO A 339 -0.04 -4.32 6.86
C PRO A 339 0.48 -5.05 5.63
N GLY A 340 -0.20 -4.90 4.49
CA GLY A 340 0.26 -5.44 3.22
C GLY A 340 1.49 -4.69 2.66
N PRO A 341 2.07 -5.18 1.56
CA PRO A 341 3.29 -4.62 0.97
C PRO A 341 3.14 -3.14 0.54
N ALA A 342 2.06 -2.75 -0.13
CA ALA A 342 1.84 -1.38 -0.58
C ALA A 342 1.65 -0.44 0.62
N THR A 343 0.87 -0.86 1.61
CA THR A 343 0.68 -0.13 2.87
C THR A 343 2.00 0.07 3.61
N THR A 344 2.81 -0.99 3.73
CA THR A 344 4.13 -0.94 4.37
C THR A 344 5.09 0.00 3.65
N HIS A 345 5.12 -0.04 2.32
CA HIS A 345 5.92 0.86 1.51
C HIS A 345 5.56 2.34 1.76
N ARG A 346 4.26 2.67 1.83
CA ARG A 346 3.81 4.04 2.10
C ARG A 346 4.11 4.51 3.51
N PHE A 347 3.92 3.66 4.52
CA PHE A 347 4.33 3.99 5.88
C PHE A 347 5.84 4.22 6.01
N THR A 348 6.65 3.45 5.29
CA THR A 348 8.10 3.63 5.23
C THR A 348 8.46 4.97 4.59
N GLN A 349 7.83 5.31 3.45
CA GLN A 349 8.01 6.60 2.78
C GLN A 349 7.62 7.77 3.69
N TYR A 350 6.52 7.65 4.41
CA TYR A 350 6.03 8.64 5.35
C TYR A 350 6.96 8.82 6.55
N ALA A 351 7.41 7.73 7.17
CA ALA A 351 8.37 7.75 8.27
C ALA A 351 9.72 8.34 7.84
N SER A 352 10.20 8.02 6.64
CA SER A 352 11.42 8.61 6.08
C SER A 352 11.29 10.12 5.91
N LEU A 353 10.13 10.60 5.43
CA LEU A 353 9.88 12.03 5.28
C LEU A 353 9.80 12.72 6.64
N LEU A 354 9.09 12.15 7.62
CA LEU A 354 9.05 12.65 9.00
C LEU A 354 10.45 12.74 9.63
N ALA A 355 11.27 11.71 9.44
CA ALA A 355 12.65 11.69 9.90
C ALA A 355 13.47 12.79 9.23
N ALA A 356 13.35 12.97 7.90
CA ALA A 356 14.03 14.04 7.17
C ALA A 356 13.64 15.45 7.66
N GLN A 357 12.42 15.62 8.16
CA GLN A 357 11.93 16.87 8.75
C GLN A 357 12.26 17.03 10.24
N GLY A 358 12.94 16.05 10.86
CA GLY A 358 13.38 16.07 12.26
C GLY A 358 12.38 15.48 13.28
N SER A 359 11.24 14.95 12.83
CA SER A 359 10.22 14.34 13.69
C SER A 359 10.45 12.84 13.89
N LEU A 360 11.55 12.50 14.55
CA LEU A 360 11.98 11.11 14.75
C LEU A 360 11.01 10.29 15.63
N ALA A 361 10.40 10.93 16.62
CA ALA A 361 9.47 10.25 17.52
C ALA A 361 8.21 9.76 16.78
N ILE A 362 7.63 10.60 15.92
CA ILE A 362 6.47 10.22 15.12
C ILE A 362 6.88 9.17 14.08
N ALA A 363 8.02 9.36 13.40
CA ALA A 363 8.54 8.40 12.44
C ALA A 363 8.66 6.98 13.02
N MET A 364 9.22 6.86 14.23
CA MET A 364 9.34 5.56 14.92
C MET A 364 7.99 4.96 15.32
N SER A 365 7.02 5.79 15.71
CA SER A 365 5.70 5.32 16.14
C SER A 365 4.83 4.78 15.01
N VAL A 366 5.09 5.22 13.78
CA VAL A 366 4.30 4.86 12.60
C VAL A 366 4.84 3.59 11.92
N LEU A 367 6.12 3.26 12.12
CA LEU A 367 6.71 2.07 11.53
C LEU A 367 6.11 0.79 12.15
N PRO A 368 5.68 -0.20 11.33
CA PRO A 368 5.26 -1.49 11.83
C PRO A 368 6.39 -2.16 12.64
N SER A 369 6.03 -2.85 13.71
CA SER A 369 6.98 -3.58 14.58
C SER A 369 7.81 -4.63 13.81
N ASP A 370 7.30 -5.08 12.66
CA ASP A 370 7.91 -6.09 11.78
C ASP A 370 8.93 -5.52 10.78
N CYS A 371 9.12 -4.19 10.73
CA CYS A 371 10.14 -3.54 9.88
C CYS A 371 11.59 -3.91 10.25
N THR A 372 11.81 -4.72 11.28
CA THR A 372 13.12 -5.29 11.60
C THR A 372 13.57 -6.40 10.65
N GLN A 373 12.67 -7.00 9.84
CA GLN A 373 13.01 -8.16 8.99
C GLN A 373 13.07 -7.88 7.47
N GLN A 374 12.58 -6.74 6.98
CA GLN A 374 12.64 -6.38 5.56
C GLN A 374 13.37 -5.06 5.30
N LEU A 375 14.54 -4.88 5.91
CA LEU A 375 15.54 -3.98 5.34
C LEU A 375 16.00 -4.59 4.00
N GLN A 376 15.35 -4.22 2.90
CA GLN A 376 16.09 -4.15 1.64
C GLN A 376 17.25 -3.17 1.89
N PRO A 377 18.50 -3.55 1.62
CA PRO A 377 19.60 -2.62 1.78
C PRO A 377 19.33 -1.41 0.91
N LEU A 378 19.20 -0.25 1.55
CA LEU A 378 19.37 1.05 0.90
C LEU A 378 20.61 0.96 -0.01
N PRO A 379 20.60 1.56 -1.22
CA PRO A 379 21.85 1.75 -1.94
C PRO A 379 22.78 2.48 -0.97
N PRO A 380 23.94 1.90 -0.63
CA PRO A 380 24.74 2.44 0.45
C PRO A 380 25.14 3.87 0.09
N GLU A 381 24.83 4.82 0.97
CA GLU A 381 25.75 5.92 1.22
C GLU A 381 27.14 5.31 1.31
N LYS A 382 28.09 5.85 0.54
CA LYS A 382 29.47 5.38 0.37
C LYS A 382 30.10 4.97 1.70
N THR A 383 29.85 3.74 2.12
CA THR A 383 30.64 2.97 3.04
C THR A 383 31.74 2.43 2.16
N GLN A 384 32.98 2.82 2.45
CA GLN A 384 34.14 2.32 1.72
C GLN A 384 34.03 0.80 1.64
N LYS A 385 33.86 0.25 0.44
CA LYS A 385 33.94 -1.20 0.19
C LYS A 385 35.28 -1.64 0.75
N GLU A 386 35.27 -2.48 1.78
CA GLU A 386 36.48 -3.15 2.25
C GLU A 386 37.07 -3.93 1.07
N LEU A 387 38.35 -3.67 0.76
CA LEU A 387 39.05 -4.38 -0.32
C LEU A 387 39.13 -5.87 0.05
N PRO A 388 39.00 -6.78 -0.94
CA PRO A 388 39.30 -8.18 -0.72
C PRO A 388 40.67 -8.35 -0.03
N PRO A 389 40.82 -9.27 0.93
CA PRO A 389 42.05 -9.43 1.71
C PRO A 389 43.29 -9.69 0.83
N GLU A 390 43.08 -10.26 -0.36
CA GLU A 390 44.12 -10.50 -1.38
C GLU A 390 44.70 -9.21 -1.98
N HIS A 391 44.03 -8.07 -1.86
CA HIS A 391 44.42 -6.79 -2.48
C HIS A 391 44.68 -5.69 -1.45
N GLN A 392 44.56 -5.99 -0.15
CA GLN A 392 44.84 -5.05 0.94
C GLN A 392 46.29 -4.56 0.91
N CYS A 393 47.23 -5.42 0.54
CA CYS A 393 48.65 -5.06 0.41
C CYS A 393 48.88 -3.92 -0.60
N LEU A 394 48.13 -3.86 -1.71
CA LEU A 394 48.25 -2.79 -2.69
C LEU A 394 47.90 -1.43 -2.08
N LYS A 395 46.85 -1.39 -1.26
CA LYS A 395 46.41 -0.17 -0.58
C LYS A 395 47.44 0.27 0.45
N ASP A 396 47.91 -0.66 1.27
CA ASP A 396 48.89 -0.38 2.31
C ASP A 396 50.19 0.17 1.70
N SER A 397 50.73 -0.47 0.64
CA SER A 397 51.97 -0.04 -0.02
C SER A 397 51.85 1.34 -0.68
N PHE A 398 50.73 1.62 -1.39
CA PHE A 398 50.56 2.91 -2.07
C PHE A 398 50.21 4.06 -1.11
N GLU A 399 49.41 3.82 -0.06
CA GLU A 399 49.16 4.82 0.97
C GLU A 399 50.43 5.12 1.79
N ALA A 400 51.22 4.10 2.14
CA ALA A 400 52.50 4.29 2.81
C ALA A 400 53.49 5.08 1.94
N LEU A 401 53.51 4.82 0.62
CA LEU A 401 54.32 5.60 -0.33
C LEU A 401 53.88 7.07 -0.38
N LEU A 402 52.59 7.34 -0.49
CA LEU A 402 52.04 8.70 -0.52
C LEU A 402 52.36 9.45 0.77
N GLN A 403 52.18 8.82 1.93
CA GLN A 403 52.51 9.41 3.23
C GLN A 403 54.01 9.72 3.31
N ARG A 404 54.88 8.78 2.94
CA ARG A 404 56.33 8.97 2.92
C ARG A 404 56.74 10.13 2.00
N CYS A 405 56.22 10.17 0.78
CA CYS A 405 56.51 11.27 -0.15
C CYS A 405 55.96 12.62 0.35
N SER A 406 54.81 12.64 1.03
CA SER A 406 54.23 13.87 1.59
C SER A 406 55.07 14.44 2.74
N LEU A 407 55.64 13.56 3.58
CA LEU A 407 56.54 13.95 4.66
C LEU A 407 57.88 14.47 4.13
N THR A 408 58.46 13.82 3.10
CA THR A 408 59.75 14.21 2.51
C THR A 408 59.65 15.45 1.62
N ALA A 409 58.49 15.72 1.00
CA ALA A 409 58.33 16.87 0.12
C ALA A 409 58.43 18.20 0.87
N THR A 410 59.36 19.06 0.45
CA THR A 410 59.49 20.44 0.96
C THR A 410 58.59 21.42 0.21
N ASP A 411 58.34 21.17 -1.09
CA ASP A 411 57.59 22.04 -1.97
C ASP A 411 56.07 21.82 -1.91
N LEU A 412 55.31 22.92 -1.80
CA LEU A 412 53.85 22.92 -1.67
C LEU A 412 53.13 22.40 -2.93
N LYS A 413 53.73 22.58 -4.13
CA LYS A 413 53.16 22.08 -5.39
C LYS A 413 53.26 20.56 -5.45
N THR A 414 54.36 19.98 -4.98
CA THR A 414 54.52 18.52 -4.87
C THR A 414 53.54 17.92 -3.87
N LYS A 415 53.34 18.57 -2.71
CA LYS A 415 52.31 18.14 -1.73
C LYS A 415 50.91 18.11 -2.31
N ARG A 416 50.48 19.18 -3.00
CA ARG A 416 49.16 19.21 -3.66
C ARG A 416 48.99 18.11 -4.72
N LYS A 417 50.05 17.76 -5.44
CA LYS A 417 50.02 16.65 -6.41
C LYS A 417 49.88 15.28 -5.76
N LEU A 418 50.51 15.09 -4.60
CA LEU A 418 50.37 13.86 -3.82
C LEU A 418 48.97 13.74 -3.20
N ASP A 419 48.39 14.84 -2.71
CA ASP A 419 47.01 14.86 -2.21
C ASP A 419 46.00 14.53 -3.32
N GLU A 420 46.17 15.12 -4.51
CA GLU A 420 45.35 14.81 -5.69
C GLU A 420 45.53 13.35 -6.14
N ALA A 421 46.76 12.83 -6.08
CA ALA A 421 47.02 11.44 -6.42
C ALA A 421 46.39 10.47 -5.42
N ALA A 422 46.39 10.79 -4.12
CA ALA A 422 45.71 10.02 -3.09
C ALA A 422 44.21 9.91 -3.36
N HIS A 423 43.56 11.03 -3.71
CA HIS A 423 42.14 11.02 -4.03
C HIS A 423 41.84 10.22 -5.31
N ARG A 424 42.70 10.31 -6.33
CA ARG A 424 42.49 9.61 -7.61
C ARG A 424 42.85 8.12 -7.57
N LEU A 425 43.63 7.67 -6.59
CA LEU A 425 43.87 6.25 -6.35
C LEU A 425 42.64 5.52 -5.78
N GLU A 426 41.64 6.24 -5.27
CA GLU A 426 40.34 5.65 -4.92
C GLU A 426 39.68 4.96 -6.13
N CYS A 427 39.82 5.51 -7.35
CA CYS A 427 39.34 4.83 -8.56
C CYS A 427 40.02 3.48 -8.83
N LEU A 428 41.25 3.27 -8.34
CA LEU A 428 41.91 1.96 -8.42
C LEU A 428 41.29 0.99 -7.41
N TYR A 429 41.07 1.44 -6.18
CA TYR A 429 40.49 0.62 -5.12
C TYR A 429 39.04 0.23 -5.44
N GLU A 430 38.24 1.14 -6.00
CA GLU A 430 36.89 0.85 -6.48
C GLU A 430 36.91 -0.27 -7.54
N LYS A 431 37.81 -0.20 -8.53
CA LYS A 431 37.96 -1.23 -9.57
C LYS A 431 38.45 -2.58 -9.02
N LEU A 432 39.31 -2.57 -8.00
CA LEU A 432 39.75 -3.79 -7.31
C LEU A 432 38.59 -4.43 -6.54
N CYS A 433 37.75 -3.64 -5.88
CA CYS A 433 36.57 -4.15 -5.18
C CYS A 433 35.47 -4.68 -6.14
N GLU A 434 35.43 -4.17 -7.37
CA GLU A 434 34.48 -4.62 -8.39
C GLU A 434 34.98 -5.83 -9.20
N GLY A 435 36.25 -6.22 -9.05
CA GLY A 435 36.84 -7.34 -9.80
C GLY A 435 36.91 -7.09 -11.31
N THR A 436 36.95 -5.82 -11.74
CA THR A 436 36.87 -5.43 -13.18
C THR A 436 38.22 -5.38 -13.88
N LEU A 437 39.32 -5.65 -13.16
CA LEU A 437 40.67 -5.63 -13.71
C LEU A 437 41.07 -6.99 -14.27
N SER A 438 41.71 -6.99 -15.44
CA SER A 438 42.25 -8.23 -16.01
C SER A 438 43.37 -8.83 -15.14
N PRO A 439 43.53 -10.17 -15.11
CA PRO A 439 44.55 -10.83 -14.28
C PRO A 439 45.98 -10.33 -14.52
N HIS A 440 46.29 -9.92 -15.76
CA HIS A 440 47.59 -9.36 -16.12
C HIS A 440 47.83 -7.97 -15.49
N VAL A 441 46.83 -7.08 -15.52
CA VAL A 441 46.90 -5.76 -14.87
C VAL A 441 47.04 -5.93 -13.35
N LEU A 442 46.30 -6.87 -12.78
CA LEU A 442 46.33 -7.15 -11.35
C LEU A 442 47.71 -7.68 -10.91
N ALA A 443 48.27 -8.67 -11.61
CA ALA A 443 49.61 -9.17 -11.34
C ALA A 443 50.68 -8.07 -11.47
N GLY A 444 50.54 -7.22 -12.48
CA GLY A 444 51.42 -6.05 -12.66
C GLY A 444 51.33 -5.04 -11.53
N LEU A 445 50.14 -4.75 -11.00
CA LEU A 445 49.95 -3.87 -9.85
C LEU A 445 50.59 -4.41 -8.57
N HIS A 446 50.46 -5.72 -8.33
CA HIS A 446 51.13 -6.40 -7.21
C HIS A 446 52.65 -6.32 -7.32
N GLU A 447 53.18 -6.49 -8.53
CA GLU A 447 54.62 -6.36 -8.76
C GLU A 447 55.10 -4.90 -8.60
N VAL A 448 54.30 -3.91 -9.00
CA VAL A 448 54.59 -2.50 -8.72
C VAL A 448 54.58 -2.21 -7.21
N ALA A 449 53.60 -2.72 -6.46
CA ALA A 449 53.56 -2.58 -5.00
C ALA A 449 54.79 -3.20 -4.33
N ARG A 450 55.20 -4.41 -4.77
CA ARG A 450 56.44 -5.06 -4.30
C ARG A 450 57.68 -4.20 -4.56
N CYS A 451 57.78 -3.56 -5.72
CA CYS A 451 58.87 -2.64 -6.04
C CYS A 451 58.86 -1.39 -5.16
N VAL A 452 57.67 -0.87 -4.84
CA VAL A 452 57.47 0.28 -3.95
C VAL A 452 57.94 -0.03 -2.53
N ASP A 453 57.62 -1.22 -2.02
CA ASP A 453 58.02 -1.66 -0.68
C ASP A 453 59.53 -1.92 -0.59
N ALA A 454 60.12 -2.45 -1.66
CA ALA A 454 61.57 -2.60 -1.80
C ALA A 454 62.31 -1.28 -2.08
N GLY A 455 61.59 -0.15 -2.20
CA GLY A 455 62.17 1.17 -2.52
C GLY A 455 62.79 1.28 -3.92
N SER A 456 62.53 0.33 -4.81
CA SER A 456 63.12 0.21 -6.14
C SER A 456 62.21 0.86 -7.20
N PHE A 457 62.13 2.19 -7.20
CA PHE A 457 61.17 2.92 -8.04
C PHE A 457 61.46 2.89 -9.54
N GLU A 458 62.72 2.70 -9.96
CA GLU A 458 63.05 2.50 -11.39
C GLU A 458 62.46 1.20 -11.92
N GLN A 459 62.58 0.11 -11.16
CA GLN A 459 61.98 -1.17 -11.49
C GLN A 459 60.44 -1.06 -11.48
N GLY A 460 59.87 -0.37 -10.50
CA GLY A 460 58.42 -0.10 -10.46
C GLY A 460 57.92 0.69 -11.67
N LEU A 461 58.67 1.68 -12.17
CA LEU A 461 58.34 2.42 -13.39
C LEU A 461 58.45 1.56 -14.65
N ALA A 462 59.41 0.62 -14.71
CA ALA A 462 59.54 -0.32 -15.82
C ALA A 462 58.36 -1.30 -15.88
N VAL A 463 57.97 -1.87 -14.72
CA VAL A 463 56.80 -2.75 -14.61
C VAL A 463 55.52 -1.98 -14.96
N HIS A 464 55.36 -0.76 -14.46
CA HIS A 464 54.25 0.13 -14.84
C HIS A 464 54.15 0.30 -16.36
N ALA A 465 55.27 0.62 -17.03
CA ALA A 465 55.30 0.80 -18.47
C ALA A 465 54.92 -0.47 -19.24
N GLN A 466 55.38 -1.64 -18.79
CA GLN A 466 55.02 -2.93 -19.36
C GLN A 466 53.51 -3.18 -19.25
N VAL A 467 52.92 -2.97 -18.07
CA VAL A 467 51.48 -3.17 -17.87
C VAL A 467 50.67 -2.21 -18.75
N VAL A 468 51.06 -0.94 -18.83
CA VAL A 468 50.39 0.03 -19.73
C VAL A 468 50.48 -0.39 -21.20
N SER A 469 51.60 -0.98 -21.63
CA SER A 469 51.79 -1.40 -23.02
C SER A 469 50.98 -2.64 -23.43
N CYS A 470 50.62 -3.49 -22.46
CA CYS A 470 49.96 -4.78 -22.71
C CYS A 470 48.48 -4.81 -22.25
N SER A 471 47.92 -3.68 -21.79
CA SER A 471 46.57 -3.62 -21.22
C SER A 471 45.64 -2.71 -22.02
N SER A 472 44.32 -2.95 -21.93
CA SER A 472 43.33 -2.10 -22.59
C SER A 472 43.30 -0.69 -21.99
N PHE A 473 43.26 0.34 -22.84
CA PHE A 473 43.19 1.74 -22.42
C PHE A 473 41.98 2.03 -21.51
N SER A 474 40.84 1.39 -21.75
CA SER A 474 39.63 1.53 -20.91
C SER A 474 39.82 1.00 -19.49
N GLU A 475 40.67 -0.01 -19.31
CA GLU A 475 40.95 -0.60 -18.00
C GLU A 475 41.87 0.31 -17.18
N VAL A 476 42.95 0.80 -17.79
CA VAL A 476 44.08 1.38 -17.05
C VAL A 476 44.12 2.92 -17.00
N SER A 477 43.39 3.62 -17.87
CA SER A 477 43.48 5.08 -18.04
C SER A 477 43.07 5.90 -16.81
N SER A 478 42.19 5.37 -15.95
CA SER A 478 41.70 6.10 -14.78
C SER A 478 42.74 6.27 -13.66
N PHE A 479 43.65 5.29 -13.49
CA PHE A 479 44.59 5.24 -12.35
C PHE A 479 46.07 5.14 -12.76
N MET A 480 46.43 4.54 -13.89
CA MET A 480 47.85 4.37 -14.26
C MET A 480 48.63 5.69 -14.43
N PRO A 481 48.05 6.79 -14.97
CA PRO A 481 48.76 8.07 -15.01
C PRO A 481 49.09 8.62 -13.62
N VAL A 482 48.21 8.36 -12.65
CA VAL A 482 48.37 8.77 -11.26
C VAL A 482 49.49 7.96 -10.61
N LEU A 483 49.47 6.64 -10.79
CA LEU A 483 50.49 5.74 -10.27
C LEU A 483 51.89 6.09 -10.82
N LYS A 484 52.00 6.37 -12.12
CA LYS A 484 53.24 6.86 -12.74
C LYS A 484 53.73 8.16 -12.10
N ALA A 485 52.83 9.10 -11.85
CA ALA A 485 53.17 10.38 -11.25
C ALA A 485 53.72 10.22 -9.82
N VAL A 486 53.07 9.37 -9.01
CA VAL A 486 53.53 9.07 -7.64
C VAL A 486 54.89 8.39 -7.64
N LEU A 487 55.09 7.36 -8.48
CA LEU A 487 56.39 6.68 -8.61
C LEU A 487 57.50 7.62 -9.07
N THR A 488 57.21 8.52 -10.00
CA THR A 488 58.17 9.52 -10.49
C THR A 488 58.53 10.54 -9.41
N ILE A 489 57.56 10.97 -8.60
CA ILE A 489 57.80 11.86 -7.47
C ILE A 489 58.65 11.13 -6.41
N ALA A 490 58.32 9.88 -6.11
CA ALA A 490 59.05 9.08 -5.14
C ALA A 490 60.52 8.86 -5.54
N HIS A 491 60.77 8.54 -6.81
CA HIS A 491 62.12 8.41 -7.36
C HIS A 491 62.92 9.71 -7.26
N LYS A 492 62.29 10.86 -7.54
CA LYS A 492 62.93 12.18 -7.43
C LYS A 492 63.18 12.65 -5.99
N LEU A 493 62.47 12.10 -5.01
CA LEU A 493 62.65 12.43 -3.59
C LEU A 493 63.64 11.49 -2.88
N GLN A 494 64.09 10.41 -3.55
CA GLN A 494 65.10 9.48 -3.06
C GLN A 494 66.54 9.87 -3.45
N GLY A 495 66.71 10.64 -4.53
CA GLY A 495 67.98 11.26 -4.91
C GLY A 495 68.09 12.66 -4.34
#